data_AF-A0A7C0VPR5-F1
#
_entry.id   AF-A0A7C0VPR5-F1
#
_cell.length_a   1.000
_cell.length_b   1.000
_cell.length_c   1.000
_cell.angle_alpha   90.00
_cell.angle_beta   90.00
_cell.angle_gamma   90.00
#
_symmetry.space_group_name_H-M   'P 1'
#
loop_
_entity.id
_entity.type
_entity.pdbx_description
1 polymer ?
#
loop_
_entity_poly.entity_id
_entity_poly.type
_entity_poly.pdbx_seq_one_letter_code
_entity_poly.pdbx_strand_id
1 'polypeptide(L)'
;MQTELRDALGALEDLSEEIDDWEIEHDDCFYKDADEELAVRVGDVRERLIGCGSDAIAPIEACLDDLNPYVRTIVTGALGVLGSPGAIEPLIDVLEKHHEELCEYASEVLKDIGTPAITPLINRITDRLDNPAVDEYGEAIDIIFALGTLSGIEDPRSYDFMVELLDRFDCEGFEWELAHLCGCFCDQHNPDIIPRLAAISEGFGDANSPRMVINEADDAIRCLEVDRVLRSEDWRIYGCCFVCKDYNRRSETCKVRGEHEPFDHFCMECEPAREFECNVCILKRLLDSQDEGDVSGCNIDNMPPVPVDLAYRLNQEELSGRFRITTDYDKSGLIVISDGCIELNFKFDTTSDLDVLKEFLEGVGDYFSGGIRFDVCSEELFDGLHHDVVAESGKLIRGNCGDTIAVYEGDQFELELVLDGDTIDRLIPVIDTQRFLLRCNSYKRMDKFEGRQDKLASVISKLREPYKSEERSDGSDGSEEESAAQKSPCDHEFELLKTHKKYTVYRCTKCGETKKEFN
;
A
#
# COMPACT_ATOMS: atom_id res chain seq x y z
N MET A 1 6.34 -43.25 -22.87
CA MET A 1 5.23 -42.31 -23.08
C MET A 1 3.92 -42.79 -22.46
N GLN A 2 3.14 -43.73 -23.03
CA GLN A 2 1.87 -44.16 -22.37
C GLN A 2 2.07 -44.78 -20.97
N THR A 3 3.17 -45.51 -20.76
CA THR A 3 3.51 -46.05 -19.43
C THR A 3 3.93 -44.95 -18.47
N GLU A 4 4.77 -44.01 -18.92
CA GLU A 4 5.26 -42.89 -18.10
C GLU A 4 4.13 -41.94 -17.67
N LEU A 5 3.20 -41.62 -18.57
CA LEU A 5 2.03 -40.80 -18.25
C LEU A 5 1.12 -41.50 -17.22
N ARG A 6 0.86 -42.80 -17.40
CA ARG A 6 0.06 -43.56 -16.44
C ARG A 6 0.75 -43.61 -15.07
N ASP A 7 2.06 -43.77 -15.04
CA ASP A 7 2.83 -43.80 -13.81
C ASP A 7 2.87 -42.41 -13.14
N ALA A 8 2.87 -41.32 -13.91
CA ALA A 8 2.78 -39.95 -13.39
C ALA A 8 1.39 -39.62 -12.82
N LEU A 9 0.32 -40.06 -13.48
CA LEU A 9 -1.06 -39.93 -12.98
C LEU A 9 -1.28 -40.77 -11.72
N GLY A 10 -0.76 -42.01 -11.68
CA GLY A 10 -0.80 -42.81 -10.46
C GLY A 10 -0.06 -42.16 -9.29
N ALA A 11 1.08 -41.52 -9.55
CA ALA A 11 1.80 -40.76 -8.52
C ALA A 11 1.04 -39.52 -8.03
N LEU A 12 0.17 -38.95 -8.86
CA LEU A 12 -0.71 -37.84 -8.48
C LEU A 12 -1.86 -38.34 -7.59
N GLU A 13 -2.46 -39.48 -7.91
CA GLU A 13 -3.47 -40.16 -7.07
C GLU A 13 -2.87 -40.53 -5.70
N ASP A 14 -1.71 -41.19 -5.68
CA ASP A 14 -1.00 -41.55 -4.44
C ASP A 14 -0.67 -40.30 -3.58
N LEU A 15 -0.30 -39.19 -4.22
CA LEU A 15 -0.02 -37.93 -3.53
C LEU A 15 -1.29 -37.31 -2.94
N SER A 16 -2.42 -37.39 -3.64
CA SER A 16 -3.70 -36.92 -3.13
C SER A 16 -4.11 -37.67 -1.87
N GLU A 17 -4.02 -39.00 -1.87
CA GLU A 17 -4.34 -39.83 -0.70
C GLU A 17 -3.46 -39.48 0.51
N GLU A 18 -2.17 -39.23 0.28
CA GLU A 18 -1.25 -38.87 1.36
C GLU A 18 -1.47 -37.47 1.92
N ILE A 19 -1.92 -36.51 1.09
CA ILE A 19 -2.31 -35.19 1.58
C ILE A 19 -3.58 -35.32 2.42
N ASP A 20 -4.58 -36.08 1.96
CA ASP A 20 -5.81 -36.30 2.71
C ASP A 20 -5.54 -36.98 4.06
N ASP A 21 -4.68 -38.00 4.09
CA ASP A 21 -4.25 -38.68 5.32
C ASP A 21 -3.52 -37.70 6.25
N TRP A 22 -2.64 -36.84 5.70
CA TRP A 22 -1.93 -35.83 6.49
C TRP A 22 -2.89 -34.83 7.14
N GLU A 23 -3.87 -34.32 6.40
CA GLU A 23 -4.86 -33.36 6.91
C GLU A 23 -5.71 -33.97 8.03
N ILE A 24 -6.08 -35.25 7.89
CA ILE A 24 -6.79 -36.00 8.93
C ILE A 24 -5.93 -36.18 10.18
N GLU A 25 -4.66 -36.53 10.02
CA GLU A 25 -3.74 -36.76 11.14
C GLU A 25 -3.44 -35.48 11.94
N HIS A 26 -3.42 -34.33 11.26
CA HIS A 26 -3.03 -33.05 11.86
C HIS A 26 -4.22 -32.16 12.25
N ASP A 27 -5.44 -32.49 11.79
CA ASP A 27 -6.66 -31.68 11.98
C ASP A 27 -6.44 -30.23 11.50
N ASP A 28 -5.72 -30.08 10.38
CA ASP A 28 -5.32 -28.80 9.78
C ASP A 28 -5.23 -28.95 8.25
N CYS A 29 -5.37 -27.84 7.52
CA CYS A 29 -5.24 -27.83 6.06
C CYS A 29 -3.76 -27.92 5.65
N PHE A 30 -3.46 -28.63 4.57
CA PHE A 30 -2.09 -28.81 4.12
C PHE A 30 -1.52 -27.56 3.43
N TYR A 31 -0.69 -26.77 4.11
CA TYR A 31 0.01 -25.67 3.43
C TYR A 31 1.37 -26.13 2.90
N LYS A 32 1.88 -25.50 1.84
CA LYS A 32 3.21 -25.82 1.25
C LYS A 32 4.37 -25.76 2.26
N ASP A 33 4.21 -25.00 3.34
CA ASP A 33 5.21 -24.86 4.42
C ASP A 33 4.94 -25.80 5.61
N ALA A 34 3.86 -26.59 5.58
CA ALA A 34 3.44 -27.45 6.68
C ALA A 34 4.27 -28.73 6.76
N ASP A 35 4.65 -29.29 5.61
CA ASP A 35 5.52 -30.47 5.51
C ASP A 35 6.50 -30.33 4.33
N GLU A 36 7.80 -30.28 4.65
CA GLU A 36 8.86 -30.08 3.66
C GLU A 36 9.02 -31.32 2.75
N GLU A 37 8.78 -32.53 3.25
CA GLU A 37 8.89 -33.76 2.47
C GLU A 37 7.73 -33.89 1.49
N LEU A 38 6.50 -33.62 1.95
CA LEU A 38 5.31 -33.64 1.11
C LEU A 38 5.36 -32.53 0.04
N ALA A 39 5.88 -31.34 0.39
CA ALA A 39 6.08 -30.23 -0.56
C ALA A 39 7.11 -30.55 -1.65
N VAL A 40 8.20 -31.26 -1.32
CA VAL A 40 9.16 -31.76 -2.34
C VAL A 40 8.45 -32.71 -3.30
N ARG A 41 7.59 -33.57 -2.77
CA ARG A 41 6.86 -34.56 -3.55
C ARG A 41 5.82 -33.98 -4.49
N VAL A 42 5.12 -32.93 -4.05
CA VAL A 42 4.27 -32.09 -4.91
C VAL A 42 5.07 -31.57 -6.12
N GLY A 43 6.29 -31.10 -5.88
CA GLY A 43 7.21 -30.68 -6.95
C GLY A 43 7.57 -31.83 -7.89
N ASP A 44 7.95 -32.99 -7.36
CA ASP A 44 8.35 -34.16 -8.14
C ASP A 44 7.22 -34.70 -9.03
N VAL A 45 5.98 -34.77 -8.50
CA VAL A 45 4.82 -35.20 -9.28
C VAL A 45 4.55 -34.23 -10.41
N ARG A 46 4.60 -32.92 -10.15
CA ARG A 46 4.44 -31.89 -11.18
C ARG A 46 5.49 -32.04 -12.30
N GLU A 47 6.76 -32.23 -11.95
CA GLU A 47 7.85 -32.43 -12.93
C GLU A 47 7.66 -33.71 -13.76
N ARG A 48 7.12 -34.79 -13.18
CA ARG A 48 6.78 -36.01 -13.92
C ARG A 48 5.68 -35.76 -14.95
N LEU A 49 4.65 -35.00 -14.59
CA LEU A 49 3.57 -34.62 -15.52
C LEU A 49 4.11 -33.75 -16.67
N ILE A 50 4.95 -32.76 -16.36
CA ILE A 50 5.62 -31.92 -17.35
C ILE A 50 6.51 -32.76 -18.28
N GLY A 51 7.26 -33.71 -17.73
CA GLY A 51 8.15 -34.61 -18.47
C GLY A 51 7.43 -35.52 -19.49
N CYS A 52 6.10 -35.70 -19.34
CA CYS A 52 5.28 -36.43 -20.31
C CYS A 52 4.96 -35.61 -21.58
N GLY A 53 5.20 -34.29 -21.56
CA GLY A 53 5.04 -33.40 -22.70
C GLY A 53 3.59 -33.13 -23.09
N SER A 54 3.37 -32.64 -24.32
CA SER A 54 2.05 -32.22 -24.82
C SER A 54 0.99 -33.32 -24.82
N ASP A 55 1.41 -34.58 -24.89
CA ASP A 55 0.50 -35.73 -24.88
C ASP A 55 -0.16 -35.95 -23.51
N ALA A 56 0.36 -35.30 -22.46
CA ALA A 56 -0.22 -35.31 -21.12
C ALA A 56 -1.37 -34.32 -20.96
N ILE A 57 -1.51 -33.32 -21.84
CA ILE A 57 -2.47 -32.21 -21.69
C ILE A 57 -3.91 -32.71 -21.55
N ALA A 58 -4.43 -33.42 -22.55
CA ALA A 58 -5.81 -33.92 -22.50
C ALA A 58 -6.07 -34.89 -21.31
N PRO A 59 -5.13 -35.80 -20.96
CA PRO A 59 -5.25 -36.61 -19.75
C PRO A 59 -5.31 -35.81 -18.44
N ILE A 60 -4.44 -34.79 -18.27
CA ILE A 60 -4.38 -34.02 -17.01
C ILE A 60 -5.47 -32.94 -16.94
N GLU A 61 -6.01 -32.49 -18.08
CA GLU A 61 -7.16 -31.57 -18.14
C GLU A 61 -8.34 -32.10 -17.32
N ALA A 62 -8.61 -33.40 -17.37
CA ALA A 62 -9.68 -34.02 -16.58
C ALA A 62 -9.47 -33.89 -15.06
N CYS A 63 -8.23 -33.69 -14.60
CA CYS A 63 -7.88 -33.52 -13.20
C CYS A 63 -8.05 -32.06 -12.72
N LEU A 64 -8.43 -31.12 -13.60
CA LEU A 64 -8.79 -29.75 -13.20
C LEU A 64 -10.12 -29.69 -12.43
N ASP A 65 -10.97 -30.72 -12.60
CA ASP A 65 -12.23 -30.90 -11.89
C ASP A 65 -12.10 -31.88 -10.71
N ASP A 66 -10.88 -32.18 -10.28
CA ASP A 66 -10.66 -33.06 -9.13
C ASP A 66 -11.19 -32.43 -7.83
N LEU A 67 -11.70 -33.28 -6.93
CA LEU A 67 -12.22 -32.83 -5.63
C LEU A 67 -11.10 -32.28 -4.74
N ASN A 68 -9.88 -32.79 -4.91
CA ASN A 68 -8.73 -32.35 -4.13
C ASN A 68 -8.13 -31.04 -4.73
N PRO A 69 -8.06 -29.94 -3.96
CA PRO A 69 -7.52 -28.65 -4.44
C PRO A 69 -6.03 -28.70 -4.82
N TYR A 70 -5.24 -29.59 -4.21
CA TYR A 70 -3.81 -29.75 -4.52
C TYR A 70 -3.60 -30.41 -5.87
N VAL A 71 -4.43 -31.41 -6.22
CA VAL A 71 -4.43 -32.02 -7.54
C VAL A 71 -4.65 -30.95 -8.61
N ARG A 72 -5.68 -30.11 -8.43
CA ARG A 72 -5.98 -29.00 -9.35
C ARG A 72 -4.84 -28.00 -9.47
N THR A 73 -4.23 -27.62 -8.36
CA THR A 73 -3.09 -26.69 -8.34
C THR A 73 -1.86 -27.28 -9.05
N ILE A 74 -1.53 -28.55 -8.79
CA ILE A 74 -0.39 -29.24 -9.42
C ILE A 74 -0.58 -29.31 -10.93
N VAL A 75 -1.79 -29.69 -11.37
CA VAL A 75 -2.15 -29.84 -12.78
C VAL A 75 -2.14 -28.49 -13.49
N THR A 76 -2.72 -27.46 -12.87
CA THR A 76 -2.71 -26.08 -13.40
C THR A 76 -1.28 -25.58 -13.60
N GLY A 77 -0.40 -25.81 -12.61
CA GLY A 77 1.02 -25.47 -12.73
C GLY A 77 1.74 -26.27 -13.81
N ALA A 78 1.43 -27.56 -13.96
CA ALA A 78 2.00 -28.40 -15.03
C ALA A 78 1.59 -27.92 -16.42
N LEU A 79 0.30 -27.59 -16.61
CA LEU A 79 -0.23 -27.01 -17.85
C LEU A 79 0.45 -25.67 -18.17
N GLY A 80 0.67 -24.83 -17.15
CA GLY A 80 1.43 -23.60 -17.24
C GLY A 80 2.82 -23.78 -17.86
N VAL A 81 3.60 -24.70 -17.30
CA VAL A 81 4.96 -24.99 -17.78
C VAL A 81 4.96 -25.61 -19.18
N LEU A 82 3.95 -26.45 -19.49
CA LEU A 82 3.80 -27.00 -20.84
C LEU A 82 3.55 -25.89 -21.87
N GLY A 83 2.81 -24.84 -21.50
CA GLY A 83 2.73 -23.54 -22.21
C GLY A 83 2.29 -23.58 -23.68
N SER A 84 1.91 -24.75 -24.19
CA SER A 84 1.50 -24.94 -25.57
C SER A 84 0.07 -24.44 -25.79
N PRO A 85 -0.35 -24.14 -27.03
CA PRO A 85 -1.74 -23.75 -27.31
C PRO A 85 -2.78 -24.72 -26.76
N GLY A 86 -2.45 -26.02 -26.68
CA GLY A 86 -3.35 -27.02 -26.11
C GLY A 86 -3.52 -26.91 -24.58
N ALA A 87 -2.58 -26.28 -23.88
CA ALA A 87 -2.64 -26.06 -22.42
C ALA A 87 -3.28 -24.72 -22.05
N ILE A 88 -3.25 -23.73 -22.97
CA ILE A 88 -3.81 -22.39 -22.73
C ILE A 88 -5.34 -22.43 -22.61
N GLU A 89 -6.04 -23.14 -23.50
CA GLU A 89 -7.52 -23.22 -23.45
C GLU A 89 -8.02 -23.85 -22.13
N PRO A 90 -7.47 -25.00 -21.66
CA PRO A 90 -7.80 -25.52 -20.33
C PRO A 90 -7.55 -24.53 -19.19
N LEU A 91 -6.46 -23.76 -19.24
CA LEU A 91 -6.18 -22.73 -18.22
C LEU A 91 -7.20 -21.59 -18.25
N ILE A 92 -7.70 -21.22 -19.44
CA ILE A 92 -8.78 -20.23 -19.59
C ILE A 92 -10.11 -20.79 -19.07
N ASP A 93 -10.40 -22.06 -19.31
CA ASP A 93 -11.59 -22.72 -18.75
C ASP A 93 -11.58 -22.72 -17.21
N VAL A 94 -10.39 -22.77 -16.59
CA VAL A 94 -10.24 -22.68 -15.13
C VAL A 94 -10.63 -21.31 -14.59
N LEU A 95 -10.41 -20.22 -15.33
CA LEU A 95 -10.80 -18.86 -14.90
C LEU A 95 -12.31 -18.69 -14.73
N GLU A 96 -13.10 -19.61 -15.27
CA GLU A 96 -14.57 -19.60 -15.27
C GLU A 96 -15.16 -20.60 -14.24
N LYS A 97 -14.33 -21.15 -13.36
CA LYS A 97 -14.74 -22.10 -12.31
C LYS A 97 -15.08 -21.37 -11.00
N HIS A 98 -15.82 -22.04 -10.13
CA HIS A 98 -16.23 -21.54 -8.80
C HIS A 98 -15.17 -21.62 -7.71
N HIS A 99 -13.90 -21.60 -8.09
CA HIS A 99 -12.78 -21.78 -7.18
C HIS A 99 -11.89 -20.56 -7.27
N GLU A 100 -12.21 -19.51 -6.53
CA GLU A 100 -11.54 -18.21 -6.58
C GLU A 100 -10.00 -18.34 -6.50
N GLU A 101 -9.50 -19.13 -5.53
CA GLU A 101 -8.07 -19.41 -5.37
C GLU A 101 -7.43 -20.09 -6.60
N LEU A 102 -8.18 -20.97 -7.27
CA LEU A 102 -7.74 -21.65 -8.47
C LEU A 102 -7.77 -20.72 -9.69
N CYS A 103 -8.78 -19.85 -9.78
CA CYS A 103 -8.88 -18.80 -10.80
C CYS A 103 -7.73 -17.81 -10.70
N GLU A 104 -7.39 -17.37 -9.48
CA GLU A 104 -6.21 -16.54 -9.22
C GLU A 104 -4.92 -17.24 -9.66
N TYR A 105 -4.76 -18.51 -9.29
CA TYR A 105 -3.57 -19.27 -9.69
C TYR A 105 -3.46 -19.47 -11.21
N ALA A 106 -4.57 -19.79 -11.87
CA ALA A 106 -4.60 -19.91 -13.33
C ALA A 106 -4.35 -18.56 -14.03
N SER A 107 -4.84 -17.46 -13.48
CA SER A 107 -4.57 -16.10 -13.94
C SER A 107 -3.07 -15.79 -13.90
N GLU A 108 -2.41 -16.04 -12.77
CA GLU A 108 -0.96 -15.86 -12.65
C GLU A 108 -0.17 -16.74 -13.63
N VAL A 109 -0.57 -18.01 -13.78
CA VAL A 109 0.04 -18.92 -14.75
C VAL A 109 -0.13 -18.41 -16.20
N LEU A 110 -1.30 -17.88 -16.55
CA LEU A 110 -1.55 -17.32 -17.89
C LEU A 110 -0.78 -16.02 -18.13
N LYS A 111 -0.59 -15.18 -17.10
CA LYS A 111 0.29 -13.99 -17.16
C LYS A 111 1.74 -14.40 -17.40
N ASP A 112 2.21 -15.44 -16.72
CA ASP A 112 3.56 -16.01 -16.92
C ASP A 112 3.76 -16.58 -18.34
N ILE A 113 2.72 -17.18 -18.93
CA ILE A 113 2.72 -17.59 -20.34
C ILE A 113 2.83 -16.35 -21.26
N GLY A 114 2.09 -15.28 -20.93
CA GLY A 114 2.17 -13.98 -21.57
C GLY A 114 1.51 -13.92 -22.95
N THR A 115 2.23 -13.36 -23.94
CA THR A 115 1.74 -13.06 -25.30
C THR A 115 0.89 -14.14 -25.99
N PRO A 116 1.18 -15.46 -25.87
CA PRO A 116 0.36 -16.52 -26.46
C PRO A 116 -1.07 -16.62 -25.89
N ALA A 117 -1.31 -16.18 -24.65
CA ALA A 117 -2.62 -16.24 -24.00
C ALA A 117 -3.61 -15.16 -24.46
N ILE A 118 -3.10 -14.07 -25.06
CA ILE A 118 -3.90 -12.86 -25.38
C ILE A 118 -5.06 -13.16 -26.33
N THR A 119 -4.79 -13.77 -27.48
CA THR A 119 -5.85 -14.01 -28.48
C THR A 119 -6.91 -14.98 -27.96
N PRO A 120 -6.54 -16.11 -27.31
CA PRO A 120 -7.51 -16.95 -26.60
C PRO A 120 -8.34 -16.19 -25.55
N LEU A 121 -7.72 -15.36 -24.69
CA LEU A 121 -8.42 -14.57 -23.68
C LEU A 121 -9.41 -13.57 -24.31
N ILE A 122 -8.98 -12.82 -25.33
CA ILE A 122 -9.85 -11.88 -26.06
C ILE A 122 -11.06 -12.61 -26.66
N ASN A 123 -10.83 -13.77 -27.28
CA ASN A 123 -11.90 -14.56 -27.87
C ASN A 123 -12.88 -15.04 -26.79
N ARG A 124 -12.37 -15.49 -25.63
CA ARG A 124 -13.21 -15.96 -24.53
C ARG A 124 -14.06 -14.85 -23.92
N ILE A 125 -13.45 -13.70 -23.62
CA ILE A 125 -14.16 -12.53 -23.10
C ILE A 125 -15.26 -12.10 -24.09
N THR A 126 -14.93 -12.04 -25.39
CA THR A 126 -15.89 -11.69 -26.44
C THR A 126 -17.05 -12.69 -26.49
N ASP A 127 -16.75 -14.00 -26.43
CA ASP A 127 -17.77 -15.05 -26.43
C ASP A 127 -18.69 -14.95 -25.22
N ARG A 128 -18.16 -14.70 -24.00
CA ARG A 128 -18.99 -14.53 -22.80
C ARG A 128 -19.89 -13.31 -22.88
N LEU A 129 -19.40 -12.21 -23.47
CA LEU A 129 -20.20 -11.00 -23.66
C LEU A 129 -21.28 -11.16 -24.74
N ASP A 130 -21.03 -11.94 -25.80
CA ASP A 130 -21.99 -12.19 -26.89
C ASP A 130 -22.96 -13.34 -26.57
N ASN A 131 -22.47 -14.34 -25.83
CA ASN A 131 -23.14 -15.58 -25.46
C ASN A 131 -22.95 -15.83 -23.94
N PRO A 132 -23.73 -15.16 -23.08
CA PRO A 132 -23.64 -15.36 -21.63
C PRO A 132 -23.84 -16.83 -21.27
N ALA A 133 -22.88 -17.38 -20.55
CA ALA A 133 -22.90 -18.75 -20.06
C ALA A 133 -23.18 -18.76 -18.57
N VAL A 134 -23.71 -19.89 -18.11
CA VAL A 134 -23.82 -20.18 -16.69
C VAL A 134 -22.91 -21.35 -16.35
N ASP A 135 -22.39 -21.32 -15.14
CA ASP A 135 -21.57 -22.38 -14.57
C ASP A 135 -22.41 -23.57 -14.06
N GLU A 136 -21.76 -24.49 -13.35
CA GLU A 136 -22.38 -25.70 -12.80
C GLU A 136 -23.48 -25.45 -11.76
N TYR A 137 -23.48 -24.30 -11.08
CA TYR A 137 -24.51 -23.91 -10.11
C TYR A 137 -25.61 -23.04 -10.73
N GLY A 138 -25.47 -22.68 -12.01
CA GLY A 138 -26.43 -21.84 -12.73
C GLY A 138 -26.24 -20.34 -12.49
N GLU A 139 -25.12 -19.94 -11.88
CA GLU A 139 -24.72 -18.54 -11.77
C GLU A 139 -24.08 -18.08 -13.08
N ALA A 140 -24.11 -16.76 -13.34
CA ALA A 140 -23.54 -16.22 -14.57
C ALA A 140 -22.01 -16.25 -14.50
N ILE A 141 -21.37 -16.79 -15.53
CA ILE A 141 -19.92 -16.71 -15.67
C ILE A 141 -19.55 -15.28 -16.06
N ASP A 142 -18.91 -14.55 -15.15
CA ASP A 142 -18.38 -13.22 -15.42
C ASP A 142 -17.03 -13.26 -16.15
N ILE A 143 -16.56 -12.09 -16.59
CA ILE A 143 -15.31 -11.93 -17.32
C ILE A 143 -14.18 -11.36 -16.45
N ILE A 144 -14.37 -11.23 -15.14
CA ILE A 144 -13.49 -10.46 -14.24
C ILE A 144 -12.07 -11.05 -14.24
N PHE A 145 -11.95 -12.37 -14.03
CA PHE A 145 -10.66 -13.05 -14.02
C PHE A 145 -9.99 -13.04 -15.38
N ALA A 146 -10.72 -13.30 -16.46
CA ALA A 146 -10.18 -13.27 -17.82
C ALA A 146 -9.69 -11.85 -18.19
N LEU A 147 -10.45 -10.82 -17.85
CA LEU A 147 -10.08 -9.43 -18.09
C LEU A 147 -8.88 -8.99 -17.24
N GLY A 148 -8.85 -9.34 -15.96
CA GLY A 148 -7.70 -9.07 -15.09
C GLY A 148 -6.43 -9.82 -15.52
N THR A 149 -6.57 -11.05 -16.02
CA THR A 149 -5.46 -11.80 -16.62
C THR A 149 -4.93 -11.09 -17.85
N LEU A 150 -5.83 -10.68 -18.75
CA LEU A 150 -5.47 -9.95 -19.98
C LEU A 150 -4.79 -8.61 -19.65
N SER A 151 -5.29 -7.90 -18.64
CA SER A 151 -4.74 -6.67 -18.09
C SER A 151 -3.31 -6.84 -17.55
N GLY A 152 -3.01 -7.97 -16.92
CA GLY A 152 -1.68 -8.27 -16.41
C GLY A 152 -0.64 -8.63 -17.48
N ILE A 153 -1.04 -8.79 -18.75
CA ILE A 153 -0.12 -9.11 -19.86
C ILE A 153 0.21 -7.82 -20.63
N GLU A 154 1.45 -7.33 -20.50
CA GLU A 154 1.95 -6.14 -21.19
C GLU A 154 2.10 -6.38 -22.71
N ASP A 155 1.01 -6.21 -23.47
CA ASP A 155 0.99 -6.29 -24.93
C ASP A 155 0.00 -5.27 -25.51
N PRO A 156 0.36 -4.54 -26.59
CA PRO A 156 -0.52 -3.52 -27.18
C PRO A 156 -1.91 -4.03 -27.56
N ARG A 157 -2.04 -5.32 -27.93
CA ARG A 157 -3.33 -5.91 -28.30
C ARG A 157 -4.28 -6.05 -27.11
N SER A 158 -3.74 -6.26 -25.91
CA SER A 158 -4.51 -6.26 -24.65
C SER A 158 -5.09 -4.87 -24.41
N TYR A 159 -4.22 -3.85 -24.43
CA TYR A 159 -4.63 -2.46 -24.29
C TYR A 159 -5.68 -2.05 -25.32
N ASP A 160 -5.42 -2.29 -26.61
CA ASP A 160 -6.33 -1.92 -27.70
C ASP A 160 -7.73 -2.54 -27.52
N PHE A 161 -7.78 -3.81 -27.12
CA PHE A 161 -9.04 -4.51 -26.86
C PHE A 161 -9.77 -3.95 -25.62
N MET A 162 -9.06 -3.64 -24.54
CA MET A 162 -9.66 -3.00 -23.36
C MET A 162 -10.22 -1.62 -23.67
N VAL A 163 -9.55 -0.85 -24.53
CA VAL A 163 -10.05 0.44 -25.02
C VAL A 163 -11.33 0.27 -25.85
N GLU A 164 -11.43 -0.79 -26.66
CA GLU A 164 -12.66 -1.15 -27.38
C GLU A 164 -13.79 -1.55 -26.42
N LEU A 165 -13.48 -2.29 -25.35
CA LEU A 165 -14.49 -2.69 -24.35
C LEU A 165 -15.10 -1.48 -23.62
N LEU A 166 -14.35 -0.39 -23.42
CA LEU A 166 -14.92 0.84 -22.86
C LEU A 166 -16.08 1.37 -23.72
N ASP A 167 -16.00 1.29 -25.05
CA ASP A 167 -17.09 1.68 -25.95
C ASP A 167 -18.28 0.74 -25.85
N ARG A 168 -18.03 -0.55 -25.60
CA ARG A 168 -19.07 -1.57 -25.47
C ARG A 168 -19.86 -1.42 -24.17
N PHE A 169 -19.20 -1.01 -23.08
CA PHE A 169 -19.80 -0.84 -21.76
C PHE A 169 -20.38 0.55 -21.49
N ASP A 170 -20.31 1.49 -22.44
CA ASP A 170 -20.92 2.83 -22.33
C ASP A 170 -22.48 2.82 -22.38
N CYS A 171 -23.09 1.66 -22.09
CA CYS A 171 -24.54 1.41 -22.11
C CYS A 171 -25.05 1.01 -20.71
N GLU A 172 -26.32 1.28 -20.39
CA GLU A 172 -26.95 0.83 -19.12
C GLU A 172 -26.83 -0.70 -18.94
N GLY A 173 -26.45 -1.15 -17.73
CA GLY A 173 -26.44 -2.57 -17.34
C GLY A 173 -25.08 -3.28 -17.28
N PHE A 174 -23.96 -2.58 -17.54
CA PHE A 174 -22.60 -3.11 -17.41
C PHE A 174 -21.76 -2.34 -16.37
N GLU A 175 -22.40 -1.76 -15.35
CA GLU A 175 -21.71 -0.85 -14.44
C GLU A 175 -20.65 -1.55 -13.58
N TRP A 176 -20.79 -2.86 -13.35
CA TRP A 176 -19.79 -3.66 -12.64
C TRP A 176 -18.58 -3.95 -13.52
N GLU A 177 -18.80 -4.44 -14.73
CA GLU A 177 -17.77 -4.74 -15.72
C GLU A 177 -17.02 -3.48 -16.15
N LEU A 178 -17.73 -2.36 -16.32
CA LEU A 178 -17.12 -1.07 -16.63
C LEU A 178 -16.19 -0.59 -15.51
N ALA A 179 -16.60 -0.72 -14.25
CA ALA A 179 -15.77 -0.33 -13.12
C ALA A 179 -14.51 -1.20 -13.04
N HIS A 180 -14.66 -2.53 -13.15
CA HIS A 180 -13.52 -3.45 -13.15
C HIS A 180 -12.56 -3.17 -14.31
N LEU A 181 -13.10 -2.93 -15.52
CA LEU A 181 -12.30 -2.54 -16.68
C LEU A 181 -11.55 -1.21 -16.47
N CYS A 182 -12.17 -0.22 -15.82
CA CYS A 182 -11.49 1.03 -15.48
C CYS A 182 -10.26 0.74 -14.58
N GLY A 183 -10.43 -0.07 -13.53
CA GLY A 183 -9.34 -0.48 -12.63
C GLY A 183 -8.20 -1.19 -13.36
N CYS A 184 -8.51 -2.07 -14.32
CA CYS A 184 -7.53 -2.81 -15.12
C CYS A 184 -6.54 -1.90 -15.88
N PHE A 185 -6.93 -0.68 -16.27
CA PHE A 185 -5.99 0.23 -16.95
C PHE A 185 -4.76 0.63 -16.11
N CYS A 186 -4.80 0.45 -14.78
CA CYS A 186 -3.63 0.59 -13.91
C CYS A 186 -2.46 -0.27 -14.38
N ASP A 187 -2.72 -1.54 -14.67
CA ASP A 187 -1.69 -2.55 -14.94
C ASP A 187 -1.02 -2.32 -16.31
N GLN A 188 -1.68 -1.58 -17.21
CA GLN A 188 -1.17 -1.30 -18.55
C GLN A 188 -0.14 -0.17 -18.58
N HIS A 189 -0.02 0.62 -17.50
CA HIS A 189 0.96 1.69 -17.39
C HIS A 189 0.97 2.69 -18.57
N ASN A 190 -0.19 2.91 -19.19
CA ASN A 190 -0.34 3.77 -20.37
C ASN A 190 -1.20 5.01 -20.04
N PRO A 191 -0.58 6.19 -19.84
CA PRO A 191 -1.30 7.40 -19.45
C PRO A 191 -2.16 7.99 -20.57
N ASP A 192 -2.07 7.51 -21.81
CA ASP A 192 -2.89 8.00 -22.93
C ASP A 192 -4.40 7.75 -22.69
N ILE A 193 -4.75 6.82 -21.80
CA ILE A 193 -6.14 6.53 -21.42
C ILE A 193 -6.75 7.54 -20.44
N ILE A 194 -5.93 8.33 -19.73
CA ILE A 194 -6.39 9.24 -18.67
C ILE A 194 -7.55 10.15 -19.11
N PRO A 195 -7.50 10.84 -20.28
CA PRO A 195 -8.60 11.70 -20.70
C PRO A 195 -9.92 10.96 -20.89
N ARG A 196 -9.86 9.68 -21.27
CA ARG A 196 -11.03 8.85 -21.50
C ARG A 196 -11.63 8.36 -20.18
N LEU A 197 -10.80 7.92 -19.24
CA LEU A 197 -11.24 7.58 -17.87
C LEU A 197 -11.87 8.80 -17.19
N ALA A 198 -11.30 9.99 -17.38
CA ALA A 198 -11.84 11.23 -16.82
C ALA A 198 -13.24 11.54 -17.37
N ALA A 199 -13.44 11.35 -18.69
CA ALA A 199 -14.75 11.52 -19.31
C ALA A 199 -15.79 10.53 -18.79
N ILE A 200 -15.40 9.28 -18.53
CA ILE A 200 -16.26 8.27 -17.89
C ILE A 200 -16.63 8.71 -16.47
N SER A 201 -15.65 9.08 -15.64
CA SER A 201 -15.88 9.56 -14.27
C SER A 201 -16.84 10.76 -14.25
N GLU A 202 -16.66 11.73 -15.13
CA GLU A 202 -17.55 12.89 -15.27
C GLU A 202 -18.97 12.51 -15.71
N GLY A 203 -19.10 11.57 -16.65
CA GLY A 203 -20.38 11.08 -17.15
C GLY A 203 -21.25 10.42 -16.08
N PHE A 204 -20.62 9.78 -15.09
CA PHE A 204 -21.28 9.17 -13.94
C PHE A 204 -21.45 10.13 -12.74
N GLY A 205 -21.17 11.43 -12.86
CA GLY A 205 -21.18 12.38 -11.73
C GLY A 205 -22.54 12.73 -11.08
N ASP A 206 -23.67 12.15 -11.52
CA ASP A 206 -25.00 12.42 -10.94
C ASP A 206 -25.22 11.68 -9.60
N ALA A 207 -26.06 12.24 -8.72
CA ALA A 207 -26.30 11.74 -7.36
C ALA A 207 -26.85 10.31 -7.30
N ASN A 208 -27.42 9.81 -8.40
CA ASN A 208 -28.00 8.46 -8.52
C ASN A 208 -27.09 7.46 -9.27
N SER A 209 -25.93 7.89 -9.74
CA SER A 209 -25.04 7.03 -10.52
C SER A 209 -24.26 6.05 -9.64
N PRO A 210 -23.90 4.87 -10.16
CA PRO A 210 -23.09 3.91 -9.44
C PRO A 210 -21.70 4.49 -9.14
N ARG A 211 -21.46 4.78 -7.85
CA ARG A 211 -20.21 5.37 -7.37
C ARG A 211 -18.97 4.52 -7.63
N MET A 212 -19.14 3.23 -7.88
CA MET A 212 -18.03 2.31 -8.11
C MET A 212 -17.28 2.64 -9.40
N VAL A 213 -17.98 2.92 -10.51
CA VAL A 213 -17.33 3.31 -11.78
C VAL A 213 -16.48 4.57 -11.62
N ILE A 214 -17.03 5.57 -10.93
CA ILE A 214 -16.31 6.82 -10.62
C ILE A 214 -15.05 6.54 -9.81
N ASN A 215 -15.17 5.72 -8.76
CA ASN A 215 -14.04 5.41 -7.87
C ASN A 215 -12.93 4.67 -8.63
N GLU A 216 -13.26 3.61 -9.38
CA GLU A 216 -12.28 2.82 -10.13
C GLU A 216 -11.60 3.65 -11.24
N ALA A 217 -12.37 4.46 -11.98
CA ALA A 217 -11.80 5.35 -12.98
C ALA A 217 -10.87 6.41 -12.37
N ASP A 218 -11.28 7.05 -11.28
CA ASP A 218 -10.45 8.04 -10.56
C ASP A 218 -9.21 7.40 -9.93
N ASP A 219 -9.29 6.15 -9.50
CA ASP A 219 -8.16 5.40 -8.95
C ASP A 219 -7.19 4.93 -10.04
N ALA A 220 -7.68 4.52 -11.21
CA ALA A 220 -6.84 4.21 -12.35
C ALA A 220 -6.12 5.44 -12.92
N ILE A 221 -6.81 6.58 -13.05
CA ILE A 221 -6.17 7.86 -13.40
C ILE A 221 -5.04 8.18 -12.42
N ARG A 222 -5.30 8.04 -11.12
CA ARG A 222 -4.30 8.30 -10.09
C ARG A 222 -3.09 7.36 -10.23
N CYS A 223 -3.32 6.07 -10.41
CA CYS A 223 -2.24 5.08 -10.59
C CYS A 223 -1.35 5.47 -11.78
N LEU A 224 -1.96 5.83 -12.90
CA LEU A 224 -1.25 6.23 -14.12
C LEU A 224 -0.51 7.57 -13.99
N GLU A 225 -1.08 8.53 -13.26
CA GLU A 225 -0.40 9.79 -12.95
C GLU A 225 0.81 9.57 -12.04
N VAL A 226 0.69 8.72 -11.02
CA VAL A 226 1.80 8.31 -10.15
C VAL A 226 2.90 7.64 -10.97
N ASP A 227 2.57 6.64 -11.79
CA ASP A 227 3.54 5.91 -12.61
C ASP A 227 4.23 6.83 -13.63
N ARG A 228 3.48 7.75 -14.26
CA ARG A 228 4.04 8.78 -15.14
C ARG A 228 5.05 9.66 -14.41
N VAL A 229 4.73 10.07 -13.19
CA VAL A 229 5.60 10.89 -12.33
C VAL A 229 6.86 10.10 -11.96
N LEU A 230 6.72 8.90 -11.42
CA LEU A 230 7.85 8.03 -11.04
C LEU A 230 8.79 7.70 -12.21
N ARG A 231 8.27 7.65 -13.45
CA ARG A 231 9.07 7.39 -14.66
C ARG A 231 9.68 8.64 -15.29
N SER A 232 9.22 9.86 -14.94
CA SER A 232 9.62 11.08 -15.64
C SER A 232 10.78 11.87 -15.03
N GLU A 233 11.09 11.66 -13.74
CA GLU A 233 12.14 12.42 -13.03
C GLU A 233 12.91 11.51 -12.06
N ASP A 234 14.16 11.88 -11.73
CA ASP A 234 14.89 11.29 -10.62
C ASP A 234 14.34 11.89 -9.31
N TRP A 235 13.40 11.19 -8.67
CA TRP A 235 12.81 11.60 -7.41
C TRP A 235 13.69 11.19 -6.22
N ARG A 236 13.98 12.13 -5.32
CA ARG A 236 14.51 11.81 -3.98
C ARG A 236 13.38 12.01 -2.97
N ILE A 237 12.39 11.13 -2.90
CA ILE A 237 11.28 11.30 -1.93
C ILE A 237 11.61 10.67 -0.58
N TYR A 238 11.11 11.26 0.49
CA TYR A 238 11.02 10.58 1.78
C TYR A 238 9.89 9.54 1.66
N GLY A 239 10.25 8.24 1.71
CA GLY A 239 9.29 7.14 1.71
C GLY A 239 8.94 6.62 3.12
N CYS A 240 7.65 6.35 3.35
CA CYS A 240 7.19 5.61 4.52
C CYS A 240 7.74 4.17 4.48
N CYS A 241 8.33 3.66 5.57
CA CYS A 241 8.92 2.30 5.57
C CYS A 241 7.92 1.18 5.20
N PHE A 242 6.61 1.38 5.39
CA PHE A 242 5.57 0.44 4.92
C PHE A 242 5.46 0.31 3.39
N VAL A 243 5.99 1.28 2.66
CA VAL A 243 5.96 1.40 1.19
C VAL A 243 7.34 1.11 0.61
N CYS A 244 8.32 0.75 1.45
CA CYS A 244 9.64 0.33 0.99
C CYS A 244 9.59 -1.11 0.48
N LYS A 245 10.04 -1.34 -0.77
CA LYS A 245 10.17 -2.69 -1.37
C LYS A 245 10.99 -3.67 -0.52
N ASP A 246 11.89 -3.13 0.30
CA ASP A 246 12.83 -3.88 1.13
C ASP A 246 12.40 -3.99 2.61
N TYR A 247 11.19 -3.53 2.96
CA TYR A 247 10.64 -3.66 4.31
C TYR A 247 9.93 -5.01 4.50
N ASN A 248 10.39 -5.80 5.46
CA ASN A 248 9.77 -7.07 5.79
C ASN A 248 8.68 -6.89 6.86
N ARG A 249 7.41 -6.96 6.42
CA ARG A 249 6.21 -6.81 7.26
C ARG A 249 6.12 -7.80 8.43
N ARG A 250 6.67 -9.01 8.31
CA ARG A 250 6.64 -10.02 9.39
C ARG A 250 7.66 -9.75 10.49
N SER A 251 8.76 -9.10 10.16
CA SER A 251 9.86 -8.84 11.09
C SER A 251 9.98 -7.37 11.49
N GLU A 252 9.18 -6.47 10.92
CA GLU A 252 9.26 -5.02 11.13
C GLU A 252 10.70 -4.48 10.96
N THR A 253 11.38 -4.92 9.88
CA THR A 253 12.76 -4.52 9.59
C THR A 253 12.92 -4.09 8.14
N CYS A 254 13.68 -3.00 7.93
CA CYS A 254 14.17 -2.60 6.61
C CYS A 254 15.45 -3.36 6.28
N LYS A 255 15.46 -4.13 5.17
CA LYS A 255 16.62 -4.94 4.76
C LYS A 255 17.84 -4.12 4.35
N VAL A 256 17.68 -2.82 4.07
CA VAL A 256 18.78 -1.90 3.72
C VAL A 256 19.60 -1.50 4.94
N ARG A 257 18.96 -1.22 6.08
CA ARG A 257 19.63 -0.74 7.29
C ARG A 257 20.00 -1.81 8.31
N GLY A 258 19.39 -3.00 8.26
CA GLY A 258 19.80 -4.16 9.07
C GLY A 258 19.54 -4.06 10.59
N GLU A 259 19.17 -2.90 11.13
CA GLU A 259 18.77 -2.72 12.54
C GLU A 259 17.39 -2.06 12.64
N HIS A 260 16.68 -2.44 13.71
CA HIS A 260 15.32 -2.04 14.02
C HIS A 260 15.30 -0.57 14.46
N GLU A 261 14.55 0.28 13.74
CA GLU A 261 14.16 1.61 14.22
C GLU A 261 12.63 1.66 14.28
N PRO A 262 12.03 2.21 15.35
CA PRO A 262 10.58 2.17 15.55
C PRO A 262 9.83 2.95 14.47
N PHE A 263 8.52 2.71 14.42
CA PHE A 263 7.51 3.51 13.74
C PHE A 263 7.89 5.01 13.70
N ASP A 264 7.72 5.64 12.53
CA ASP A 264 7.98 7.06 12.20
C ASP A 264 9.33 7.43 11.56
N HIS A 265 10.10 6.46 11.04
CA HIS A 265 11.29 6.78 10.23
C HIS A 265 11.10 6.64 8.72
N PHE A 266 11.40 7.73 8.01
CA PHE A 266 11.47 7.81 6.56
C PHE A 266 12.87 7.42 6.10
N CYS A 267 12.97 6.46 5.17
CA CYS A 267 14.26 5.99 4.67
C CYS A 267 14.70 6.86 3.47
N MET A 268 15.84 7.56 3.62
CA MET A 268 16.43 8.39 2.55
C MET A 268 17.07 7.59 1.41
N GLU A 269 17.27 6.29 1.59
CA GLU A 269 17.98 5.40 0.66
C GLU A 269 17.05 4.38 -0.02
N CYS A 270 15.76 4.41 0.30
CA CYS A 270 14.81 3.40 -0.13
C CYS A 270 14.03 3.88 -1.36
N GLU A 271 14.06 3.10 -2.44
CA GLU A 271 13.13 3.29 -3.55
C GLU A 271 11.70 2.97 -3.09
N PRO A 272 10.71 3.83 -3.39
CA PRO A 272 9.31 3.51 -3.14
C PRO A 272 8.90 2.26 -3.93
N ALA A 273 8.09 1.40 -3.34
CA ALA A 273 7.41 0.33 -4.07
C ALA A 273 6.51 0.95 -5.15
N ARG A 274 6.44 0.30 -6.32
CA ARG A 274 5.64 0.77 -7.47
C ARG A 274 4.14 0.88 -7.15
N GLU A 275 3.66 0.12 -6.17
CA GLU A 275 2.30 0.16 -5.65
C GLU A 275 2.21 1.13 -4.46
N PHE A 276 1.85 2.38 -4.75
CA PHE A 276 1.65 3.42 -3.73
C PHE A 276 0.20 3.37 -3.20
N GLU A 277 -0.02 2.69 -2.06
CA GLU A 277 -1.33 2.64 -1.39
C GLU A 277 -1.34 3.29 0.01
N CYS A 278 -1.58 4.60 0.06
CA CYS A 278 -1.71 5.37 1.30
C CYS A 278 -2.93 4.95 2.16
N ASN A 279 -3.95 4.32 1.55
CA ASN A 279 -5.23 3.97 2.19
C ASN A 279 -5.07 3.00 3.37
N VAL A 280 -4.10 2.08 3.31
CA VAL A 280 -3.84 1.07 4.35
C VAL A 280 -3.28 1.70 5.63
N CYS A 281 -2.43 2.73 5.50
CA CYS A 281 -1.87 3.45 6.65
C CYS A 281 -2.94 4.27 7.39
N ILE A 282 -3.89 4.85 6.65
CA ILE A 282 -4.99 5.67 7.17
C ILE A 282 -6.08 4.81 7.86
N LEU A 283 -6.42 3.64 7.29
CA LEU A 283 -7.37 2.71 7.92
C LEU A 283 -6.86 2.20 9.28
N LYS A 284 -5.55 1.93 9.38
CA LYS A 284 -4.91 1.57 10.64
C LYS A 284 -4.94 2.73 11.66
N ARG A 285 -4.69 3.98 11.21
CA ARG A 285 -4.81 5.22 12.01
C ARG A 285 -6.20 5.41 12.65
N LEU A 286 -7.27 4.96 11.98
CA LEU A 286 -8.66 5.04 12.49
C LEU A 286 -9.02 3.91 13.47
N LEU A 287 -8.39 2.75 13.34
CA LEU A 287 -8.67 1.57 14.17
C LEU A 287 -7.88 1.60 15.49
N ASP A 288 -6.64 2.11 15.46
CA ASP A 288 -5.72 2.07 16.60
C ASP A 288 -5.88 3.27 17.57
N SER A 289 -6.57 4.35 17.19
CA SER A 289 -6.77 5.51 18.07
C SER A 289 -7.79 5.22 19.19
N GLN A 290 -7.30 5.01 20.42
CA GLN A 290 -8.13 4.98 21.63
C GLN A 290 -8.15 6.30 22.41
N ASP A 291 -7.22 7.23 22.14
CA ASP A 291 -7.16 8.56 22.78
C ASP A 291 -7.03 9.67 21.72
N GLU A 292 -7.72 10.80 21.95
CA GLU A 292 -7.78 11.97 21.04
C GLU A 292 -6.44 12.73 20.88
N GLY A 293 -5.34 12.27 21.51
CA GLY A 293 -4.10 13.05 21.63
C GLY A 293 -2.80 12.37 21.20
N ASP A 294 -2.79 11.09 20.82
CA ASP A 294 -1.55 10.40 20.41
C ASP A 294 -1.82 9.55 19.16
N VAL A 295 -1.68 10.22 18.01
CA VAL A 295 -2.00 9.65 16.69
C VAL A 295 -0.73 9.02 16.12
N SER A 296 -0.37 7.82 16.57
CA SER A 296 0.74 7.06 15.98
C SER A 296 0.35 6.52 14.60
N GLY A 297 1.13 6.85 13.56
CA GLY A 297 0.87 6.45 12.18
C GLY A 297 1.58 7.32 11.13
N CYS A 298 1.79 6.76 9.94
CA CYS A 298 2.50 7.44 8.85
C CYS A 298 1.68 8.62 8.30
N ASN A 299 2.12 9.86 8.59
CA ASN A 299 1.59 11.08 8.00
C ASN A 299 2.55 11.57 6.91
N ILE A 300 2.43 11.00 5.71
CA ILE A 300 3.29 11.34 4.58
C ILE A 300 3.09 12.80 4.12
N ASP A 301 1.93 13.38 4.42
CA ASP A 301 1.56 14.75 4.07
C ASP A 301 2.29 15.77 4.97
N ASN A 302 2.26 15.55 6.29
CA ASN A 302 2.91 16.39 7.31
C ASN A 302 4.18 15.73 7.88
N MET A 303 5.04 15.22 6.98
CA MET A 303 6.24 14.41 7.26
C MET A 303 6.87 14.61 8.64
N PRO A 304 7.37 13.54 9.29
CA PRO A 304 8.10 13.63 10.55
C PRO A 304 9.22 14.66 10.47
N PRO A 305 9.46 15.42 11.55
CA PRO A 305 10.37 16.53 11.47
C PRO A 305 11.81 16.08 11.17
N VAL A 306 12.43 16.69 10.16
CA VAL A 306 13.82 16.40 9.75
C VAL A 306 14.77 17.35 10.49
N PRO A 307 15.65 16.85 11.37
CA PRO A 307 16.57 17.72 12.11
C PRO A 307 17.67 18.25 11.20
N VAL A 308 17.99 19.55 11.35
CA VAL A 308 19.10 20.24 10.69
C VAL A 308 19.78 21.20 11.65
N ASP A 309 21.09 21.39 11.52
CA ASP A 309 21.84 22.36 12.33
C ASP A 309 22.15 23.58 11.45
N LEU A 310 21.66 24.76 11.83
CA LEU A 310 21.82 25.98 11.03
C LEU A 310 22.65 27.01 11.75
N ALA A 311 23.54 27.66 11.00
CA ALA A 311 24.13 28.92 11.40
C ALA A 311 23.18 30.07 11.03
N TYR A 312 23.02 31.03 11.94
CA TYR A 312 22.21 32.21 11.68
C TYR A 312 22.83 33.46 12.29
N ARG A 313 22.55 34.61 11.68
CA ARG A 313 22.98 35.92 12.14
C ARG A 313 21.77 36.76 12.52
N LEU A 314 21.74 37.27 13.74
CA LEU A 314 20.69 38.17 14.22
C LEU A 314 21.30 39.51 14.62
N ASN A 315 20.91 40.60 13.96
CA ASN A 315 21.42 41.96 14.25
C ASN A 315 22.96 42.04 14.34
N GLN A 316 23.67 41.29 13.50
CA GLN A 316 25.14 41.14 13.44
C GLN A 316 25.79 40.16 14.42
N GLU A 317 25.03 39.48 15.27
CA GLU A 317 25.54 38.40 16.13
C GLU A 317 25.42 37.05 15.42
N GLU A 318 26.53 36.31 15.34
CA GLU A 318 26.56 34.97 14.74
C GLU A 318 26.27 33.89 15.79
N LEU A 319 25.27 33.07 15.49
CA LEU A 319 24.71 32.04 16.35
C LEU A 319 24.56 30.73 15.55
N SER A 320 24.31 29.63 16.27
CA SER A 320 24.00 28.33 15.68
C SER A 320 22.94 27.63 16.51
N GLY A 321 21.96 27.04 15.85
CA GLY A 321 20.82 26.37 16.50
C GLY A 321 20.46 25.07 15.82
N ARG A 322 19.71 24.23 16.54
CA ARG A 322 19.16 22.99 16.00
C ARG A 322 17.72 23.23 15.57
N PHE A 323 17.50 23.18 14.26
CA PHE A 323 16.21 23.40 13.62
C PHE A 323 15.60 22.07 13.21
N ARG A 324 14.32 22.13 12.84
CA ARG A 324 13.54 21.01 12.30
C ARG A 324 12.82 21.48 11.04
N ILE A 325 12.90 20.69 9.98
CA ILE A 325 12.08 20.87 8.78
C ILE A 325 10.80 20.09 8.98
N THR A 326 9.64 20.73 8.88
CA THR A 326 8.32 20.11 8.96
C THR A 326 7.46 20.54 7.78
N THR A 327 6.39 19.79 7.51
CA THR A 327 5.36 20.19 6.55
C THR A 327 4.00 20.28 7.22
N ASP A 328 3.20 21.25 6.81
CA ASP A 328 1.82 21.44 7.24
C ASP A 328 0.99 21.75 6.00
N TYR A 329 0.21 20.78 5.54
CA TYR A 329 -0.71 21.00 4.44
C TYR A 329 -2.11 21.41 4.93
N ASP A 330 -2.46 21.09 6.18
CA ASP A 330 -3.79 21.33 6.77
C ASP A 330 -4.13 22.84 6.77
N LYS A 331 -3.12 23.72 6.74
CA LYS A 331 -3.27 25.19 6.72
C LYS A 331 -2.86 25.87 5.42
N SER A 332 -2.90 25.17 4.28
CA SER A 332 -2.30 25.51 2.97
C SER A 332 -0.83 25.11 2.90
N GLY A 333 -0.44 24.43 1.81
CA GLY A 333 0.88 23.81 1.63
C GLY A 333 2.03 24.65 2.17
N LEU A 334 2.64 24.16 3.25
CA LEU A 334 3.69 24.86 3.97
C LEU A 334 4.87 23.92 4.26
N ILE A 335 6.09 24.37 3.95
CA ILE A 335 7.32 23.80 4.49
C ILE A 335 7.88 24.79 5.52
N VAL A 336 8.15 24.32 6.72
CA VAL A 336 8.61 25.14 7.86
C VAL A 336 9.99 24.67 8.29
N ILE A 337 10.91 25.60 8.51
CA ILE A 337 12.19 25.35 9.18
C ILE A 337 12.19 26.13 10.48
N SER A 338 12.10 25.44 11.62
CA SER A 338 11.90 26.09 12.93
C SER A 338 12.74 25.47 14.04
N ASP A 339 13.20 26.30 14.99
CA ASP A 339 13.78 25.88 16.27
C ASP A 339 12.84 26.17 17.47
N GLY A 340 11.61 26.62 17.19
CA GLY A 340 10.62 27.05 18.18
C GLY A 340 10.67 28.55 18.50
N CYS A 341 11.73 29.26 18.13
CA CYS A 341 11.85 30.71 18.28
C CYS A 341 11.83 31.43 16.94
N ILE A 342 12.52 30.87 15.94
CA ILE A 342 12.64 31.39 14.58
C ILE A 342 11.99 30.38 13.65
N GLU A 343 11.06 30.82 12.81
CA GLU A 343 10.44 30.01 11.78
C GLU A 343 10.66 30.64 10.40
N LEU A 344 11.22 29.85 9.49
CA LEU A 344 11.30 30.16 8.06
C LEU A 344 10.24 29.32 7.34
N ASN A 345 9.32 30.00 6.69
CA ASN A 345 8.11 29.43 6.11
C ASN A 345 8.15 29.54 4.58
N PHE A 346 7.96 28.43 3.88
CA PHE A 346 7.78 28.37 2.43
C PHE A 346 6.35 27.94 2.12
N LYS A 347 5.52 28.91 1.75
CA LYS A 347 4.16 28.64 1.29
C LYS A 347 4.17 28.25 -0.19
N PHE A 348 3.43 27.21 -0.52
CA PHE A 348 3.23 26.72 -1.88
C PHE A 348 1.76 26.33 -2.11
N ASP A 349 1.26 26.56 -3.33
CA ASP A 349 -0.10 26.16 -3.72
C ASP A 349 -0.08 25.19 -4.91
N THR A 350 1.02 25.14 -5.67
CA THR A 350 1.16 24.38 -6.91
C THR A 350 2.52 23.68 -7.00
N THR A 351 2.61 22.67 -7.87
CA THR A 351 3.90 22.01 -8.18
C THR A 351 4.90 23.01 -8.76
N SER A 352 4.42 24.01 -9.49
CA SER A 352 5.27 25.07 -10.06
C SER A 352 5.95 25.93 -8.98
N ASP A 353 5.30 26.16 -7.84
CA ASP A 353 5.90 26.94 -6.75
C ASP A 353 7.11 26.18 -6.16
N LEU A 354 6.95 24.86 -5.99
CA LEU A 354 7.99 23.97 -5.50
C LEU A 354 9.08 23.69 -6.55
N ASP A 355 8.74 23.62 -7.84
CA ASP A 355 9.71 23.49 -8.94
C ASP A 355 10.68 24.68 -8.92
N VAL A 356 10.17 25.91 -8.82
CA VAL A 356 11.00 27.13 -8.77
C VAL A 356 11.86 27.18 -7.51
N LEU A 357 11.32 26.79 -6.36
CA LEU A 357 12.08 26.71 -5.11
C LEU A 357 13.23 25.69 -5.22
N LYS A 358 12.95 24.51 -5.76
CA LYS A 358 13.95 23.45 -5.98
C LYS A 358 15.07 23.92 -6.92
N GLU A 359 14.70 24.45 -8.08
CA GLU A 359 15.66 24.98 -9.08
C GLU A 359 16.59 26.03 -8.45
N PHE A 360 16.04 26.93 -7.63
CA PHE A 360 16.83 27.93 -6.94
C PHE A 360 17.85 27.31 -5.97
N LEU A 361 17.43 26.35 -5.15
CA LEU A 361 18.29 25.65 -4.19
C LEU A 361 19.39 24.81 -4.89
N GLU A 362 19.10 24.28 -6.08
CA GLU A 362 20.02 23.43 -6.84
C GLU A 362 21.09 24.18 -7.64
N GLY A 363 20.96 25.48 -7.86
CA GLY A 363 21.95 26.20 -8.67
C GLY A 363 21.39 27.14 -9.73
N VAL A 364 20.07 27.23 -9.89
CA VAL A 364 19.45 28.03 -10.96
C VAL A 364 18.92 29.37 -10.42
N GLY A 365 19.64 30.46 -10.70
CA GLY A 365 19.25 31.83 -10.31
C GLY A 365 19.94 32.38 -9.05
N ASP A 366 19.91 33.71 -8.89
CA ASP A 366 20.66 34.41 -7.83
C ASP A 366 19.77 34.86 -6.66
N TYR A 367 18.45 34.96 -6.86
CA TYR A 367 17.49 35.36 -5.84
C TYR A 367 16.13 34.64 -6.00
N PHE A 368 15.43 34.41 -4.89
CA PHE A 368 14.06 33.90 -4.85
C PHE A 368 13.29 34.54 -3.68
N SER A 369 12.03 34.92 -3.89
CA SER A 369 11.20 35.62 -2.87
C SER A 369 9.74 35.15 -2.84
N GLY A 370 9.39 34.13 -3.62
CA GLY A 370 8.00 33.65 -3.70
C GLY A 370 7.62 32.84 -2.48
N GLY A 371 6.51 33.18 -1.82
CA GLY A 371 5.97 32.37 -0.71
C GLY A 371 6.82 32.32 0.57
N ILE A 372 7.90 33.10 0.68
CA ILE A 372 8.78 33.10 1.85
C ILE A 372 8.25 34.03 2.94
N ARG A 373 8.13 33.51 4.16
CA ARG A 373 7.78 34.26 5.36
C ARG A 373 8.70 33.91 6.51
N PHE A 374 8.84 34.84 7.44
CA PHE A 374 9.56 34.64 8.69
C PHE A 374 8.63 34.91 9.86
N ASP A 375 8.62 34.03 10.85
CA ASP A 375 7.92 34.25 12.11
C ASP A 375 8.93 34.15 13.24
N VAL A 376 9.00 35.20 14.09
CA VAL A 376 9.98 35.26 15.19
C VAL A 376 9.27 35.52 16.51
N CYS A 377 9.36 34.55 17.42
CA CYS A 377 8.87 34.65 18.78
C CYS A 377 9.82 35.52 19.61
N SER A 378 9.29 36.64 20.06
CA SER A 378 10.06 37.76 20.62
C SER A 378 10.38 37.65 22.11
N GLU A 379 9.67 36.78 22.85
CA GLU A 379 9.78 36.66 24.30
C GLU A 379 11.14 36.11 24.76
N GLU A 380 11.74 35.19 24.00
CA GLU A 380 13.01 34.54 24.37
C GLU A 380 14.25 35.20 23.73
N LEU A 381 14.11 35.85 22.57
CA LEU A 381 15.23 36.37 21.78
C LEU A 381 15.56 37.86 22.00
N PHE A 382 14.61 38.70 22.46
CA PHE A 382 14.79 40.17 22.47
C PHE A 382 14.54 40.85 23.83
N ASP A 383 14.89 40.21 24.95
CA ASP A 383 14.79 40.79 26.31
C ASP A 383 13.41 41.44 26.61
N GLY A 384 12.32 40.83 26.12
CA GLY A 384 10.94 41.12 26.53
C GLY A 384 10.32 42.45 26.05
N LEU A 385 10.91 43.12 25.05
CA LEU A 385 10.42 44.42 24.55
C LEU A 385 9.67 44.36 23.22
N HIS A 386 9.67 43.22 22.53
CA HIS A 386 8.97 43.03 21.26
C HIS A 386 7.77 42.09 21.47
N HIS A 387 6.67 42.33 20.74
CA HIS A 387 5.55 41.39 20.59
C HIS A 387 5.84 40.46 19.41
N ASP A 388 5.17 39.31 19.29
CA ASP A 388 5.28 38.40 18.14
C ASP A 388 5.32 39.17 16.82
N VAL A 389 6.44 39.06 16.10
CA VAL A 389 6.64 39.74 14.83
C VAL A 389 6.46 38.72 13.71
N VAL A 390 5.32 38.81 13.02
CA VAL A 390 5.09 38.14 11.74
C VAL A 390 5.73 38.99 10.65
N ALA A 391 6.81 38.50 10.07
CA ALA A 391 7.59 39.16 9.03
C ALA A 391 7.22 38.62 7.65
N GLU A 392 6.49 39.41 6.85
CA GLU A 392 5.86 38.93 5.60
C GLU A 392 6.78 38.91 4.36
N SER A 393 8.06 39.34 4.43
CA SER A 393 8.89 39.54 3.22
C SER A 393 10.34 39.01 3.35
N GLY A 394 10.49 37.69 3.42
CA GLY A 394 11.81 37.05 3.31
C GLY A 394 12.28 36.87 1.87
N LYS A 395 13.58 36.68 1.66
CA LYS A 395 14.18 36.33 0.37
C LYS A 395 15.29 35.29 0.56
N LEU A 396 15.45 34.37 -0.39
CA LEU A 396 16.66 33.57 -0.52
C LEU A 396 17.61 34.26 -1.49
N ILE A 397 18.89 34.34 -1.12
CA ILE A 397 19.97 34.85 -1.96
C ILE A 397 21.13 33.87 -1.96
N ARG A 398 21.96 33.92 -2.99
CA ARG A 398 23.22 33.17 -3.01
C ARG A 398 24.34 33.89 -2.28
N GLY A 399 24.95 33.19 -1.34
CA GLY A 399 26.18 33.61 -0.67
C GLY A 399 27.42 33.47 -1.55
N ASN A 400 28.49 34.17 -1.19
CA ASN A 400 29.76 34.18 -1.94
C ASN A 400 30.50 32.83 -1.93
N CYS A 401 30.13 31.93 -1.01
CA CYS A 401 30.69 30.59 -0.83
C CYS A 401 29.87 29.49 -1.54
N GLY A 402 28.76 29.84 -2.20
CA GLY A 402 27.85 28.88 -2.82
C GLY A 402 26.67 28.45 -1.93
N ASP A 403 26.69 28.82 -0.65
CA ASP A 403 25.58 28.56 0.27
C ASP A 403 24.35 29.41 -0.07
N THR A 404 23.17 28.91 0.29
CA THR A 404 21.93 29.67 0.19
C THR A 404 21.67 30.41 1.50
N ILE A 405 21.33 31.69 1.44
CA ILE A 405 21.07 32.51 2.62
C ILE A 405 19.62 32.99 2.58
N ALA A 406 18.84 32.64 3.59
CA ALA A 406 17.52 33.19 3.83
C ALA A 406 17.66 34.49 4.61
N VAL A 407 17.25 35.60 4.01
CA VAL A 407 17.44 36.94 4.54
C VAL A 407 16.09 37.58 4.81
N TYR A 408 15.96 38.14 6.00
CA TYR A 408 14.94 39.10 6.36
C TYR A 408 15.59 40.42 6.75
N GLU A 409 15.17 41.49 6.09
CA GLU A 409 15.59 42.87 6.37
C GLU A 409 14.34 43.64 6.80
N GLY A 410 14.15 43.79 8.11
CA GLY A 410 13.04 44.55 8.68
C GLY A 410 13.51 45.82 9.39
N ASP A 411 12.58 46.73 9.65
CA ASP A 411 12.87 47.98 10.40
C ASP A 411 13.33 47.71 11.85
N GLN A 412 13.02 46.54 12.40
CA GLN A 412 13.28 46.18 13.80
C GLN A 412 14.50 45.28 14.00
N PHE A 413 14.75 44.36 13.06
CA PHE A 413 15.88 43.45 13.11
C PHE A 413 16.26 42.95 11.72
N GLU A 414 17.51 42.51 11.58
CA GLU A 414 18.04 41.80 10.42
C GLU A 414 18.32 40.34 10.83
N LEU A 415 17.84 39.40 10.03
CA LEU A 415 18.04 37.96 10.24
C LEU A 415 18.54 37.31 8.96
N GLU A 416 19.62 36.53 9.08
CA GLU A 416 20.17 35.71 8.01
C GLU A 416 20.28 34.26 8.48
N LEU A 417 19.60 33.30 7.85
CA LEU A 417 19.86 31.87 8.04
C LEU A 417 20.68 31.32 6.89
N VAL A 418 21.75 30.59 7.21
CA VAL A 418 22.58 29.91 6.22
C VAL A 418 22.07 28.49 6.02
N LEU A 419 21.57 28.21 4.82
CA LEU A 419 21.23 26.88 4.35
C LEU A 419 22.45 26.32 3.59
N ASP A 420 23.26 25.54 4.30
CA ASP A 420 24.44 24.89 3.74
C ASP A 420 24.06 23.68 2.86
N GLY A 421 25.08 23.05 2.26
CA GLY A 421 24.88 21.89 1.38
C GLY A 421 24.14 20.72 2.04
N ASP A 422 24.45 20.38 3.31
CA ASP A 422 23.77 19.28 4.02
C ASP A 422 22.30 19.61 4.28
N THR A 423 22.01 20.86 4.65
CA THR A 423 20.64 21.34 4.83
C THR A 423 19.85 21.28 3.53
N ILE A 424 20.45 21.74 2.42
CA ILE A 424 19.82 21.69 1.10
C ILE A 424 19.58 20.22 0.70
N ASP A 425 20.55 19.33 0.89
CA ASP A 425 20.41 17.90 0.59
C ASP A 425 19.30 17.21 1.39
N ARG A 426 18.96 17.72 2.59
CA ARG A 426 17.83 17.24 3.40
C ARG A 426 16.50 17.89 3.02
N LEU A 427 16.53 19.14 2.55
CA LEU A 427 15.35 19.93 2.14
C LEU A 427 14.84 19.53 0.76
N ILE A 428 15.72 19.20 -0.20
CA ILE A 428 15.32 18.79 -1.55
C ILE A 428 14.36 17.59 -1.51
N PRO A 429 14.61 16.54 -0.71
CA PRO A 429 13.66 15.43 -0.58
C PRO A 429 12.32 15.80 0.06
N VAL A 430 12.30 16.75 0.99
CA VAL A 430 11.05 17.31 1.55
C VAL A 430 10.24 17.95 0.42
N ILE A 431 10.89 18.79 -0.39
CA ILE A 431 10.28 19.48 -1.53
C ILE A 431 9.77 18.46 -2.56
N ASP A 432 10.58 17.47 -2.94
CA ASP A 432 10.19 16.43 -3.91
C ASP A 432 9.01 15.60 -3.41
N THR A 433 8.93 15.34 -2.10
CA THR A 433 7.78 14.63 -1.51
C THR A 433 6.50 15.45 -1.62
N GLN A 434 6.54 16.75 -1.29
CA GLN A 434 5.36 17.62 -1.43
C GLN A 434 4.98 17.84 -2.92
N ARG A 435 5.97 17.94 -3.82
CA ARG A 435 5.77 17.97 -5.29
C ARG A 435 5.04 16.72 -5.75
N PHE A 436 5.51 15.54 -5.33
CA PHE A 436 4.90 14.26 -5.63
C PHE A 436 3.44 14.21 -5.17
N LEU A 437 3.15 14.59 -3.92
CA LEU A 437 1.80 14.57 -3.36
C LEU A 437 0.83 15.52 -4.07
N LEU A 438 1.30 16.71 -4.49
CA LEU A 438 0.50 17.63 -5.32
C LEU A 438 0.19 17.04 -6.70
N ARG A 439 1.18 16.39 -7.35
CA ARG A 439 0.97 15.73 -8.66
C ARG A 439 0.01 14.56 -8.58
N CYS A 440 0.05 13.81 -7.47
CA CYS A 440 -0.86 12.69 -7.22
C CYS A 440 -2.24 13.12 -6.70
N ASN A 441 -2.47 14.44 -6.59
CA ASN A 441 -3.71 15.05 -6.10
C ASN A 441 -4.15 14.53 -4.70
N SER A 442 -3.20 14.03 -3.90
CA SER A 442 -3.43 13.41 -2.58
C SER A 442 -4.14 14.38 -1.63
N TYR A 443 -3.76 15.65 -1.67
CA TYR A 443 -4.32 16.66 -0.79
C TYR A 443 -5.80 17.00 -1.02
N LYS A 444 -6.27 17.08 -2.29
CA LYS A 444 -7.70 17.33 -2.57
C LYS A 444 -8.58 16.15 -2.18
N ARG A 445 -7.99 14.95 -2.09
CA ARG A 445 -8.67 13.76 -1.57
C ARG A 445 -8.85 13.87 -0.06
N MET A 446 -7.94 14.48 0.70
CA MET A 446 -8.12 14.75 2.13
C MET A 446 -9.30 15.69 2.40
N ASP A 447 -9.45 16.81 1.70
CA ASP A 447 -10.63 17.70 1.90
C ASP A 447 -11.97 16.96 1.72
N LYS A 448 -12.02 16.02 0.76
CA LYS A 448 -13.20 15.16 0.51
C LYS A 448 -13.30 13.99 1.51
N PHE A 449 -12.16 13.49 1.99
CA PHE A 449 -12.04 12.36 2.91
C PHE A 449 -12.28 12.79 4.36
N GLU A 450 -11.81 13.95 4.82
CA GLU A 450 -12.13 14.57 6.11
C GLU A 450 -13.65 14.75 6.26
N GLY A 451 -14.32 15.25 5.22
CA GLY A 451 -15.78 15.30 5.19
C GLY A 451 -16.48 13.93 5.24
N ARG A 452 -15.78 12.84 4.90
CA ARG A 452 -16.22 11.44 5.10
C ARG A 452 -15.75 10.86 6.45
N GLN A 453 -14.62 11.32 7.00
CA GLN A 453 -14.08 10.94 8.31
C GLN A 453 -14.98 11.43 9.42
N ASP A 454 -15.49 12.67 9.36
CA ASP A 454 -16.49 13.16 10.32
C ASP A 454 -17.72 12.24 10.38
N LYS A 455 -18.12 11.71 9.21
CA LYS A 455 -19.22 10.75 9.11
C LYS A 455 -18.82 9.36 9.62
N LEU A 456 -17.64 8.86 9.29
CA LEU A 456 -17.18 7.53 9.65
C LEU A 456 -16.82 7.44 11.14
N ALA A 457 -16.13 8.45 11.69
CA ALA A 457 -15.89 8.62 13.12
C ALA A 457 -17.21 8.76 13.88
N SER A 458 -18.21 9.47 13.34
CA SER A 458 -19.57 9.49 13.91
C SER A 458 -20.23 8.11 13.92
N VAL A 459 -20.04 7.30 12.88
CA VAL A 459 -20.58 5.92 12.80
C VAL A 459 -19.85 4.99 13.78
N ILE A 460 -18.52 5.05 13.84
CA ILE A 460 -17.69 4.25 14.77
C ILE A 460 -17.98 4.64 16.22
N SER A 461 -18.14 5.94 16.50
CA SER A 461 -18.59 6.45 17.81
C SER A 461 -19.96 5.88 18.20
N LYS A 462 -20.93 5.87 17.28
CA LYS A 462 -22.27 5.29 17.51
C LYS A 462 -22.24 3.78 17.71
N LEU A 463 -21.34 3.07 17.02
CA LEU A 463 -21.15 1.63 17.20
C LEU A 463 -20.43 1.29 18.51
N ARG A 464 -19.68 2.24 19.08
CA ARG A 464 -19.01 2.11 20.39
C ARG A 464 -19.94 2.46 21.57
N GLU A 465 -21.15 2.99 21.35
CA GLU A 465 -22.13 3.18 22.43
C GLU A 465 -22.75 1.82 22.83
N PRO A 466 -22.59 1.36 24.09
CA PRO A 466 -23.24 0.12 24.52
C PRO A 466 -24.76 0.31 24.55
N TYR A 467 -25.49 -0.63 23.95
CA TYR A 467 -26.95 -0.74 24.05
C TYR A 467 -27.37 -0.68 25.52
N LYS A 468 -27.95 0.45 25.95
CA LYS A 468 -28.65 0.53 27.24
C LYS A 468 -29.96 -0.25 27.14
N SER A 469 -29.90 -1.56 27.39
CA SER A 469 -31.09 -2.35 27.70
C SER A 469 -31.56 -2.00 29.12
N GLU A 470 -32.85 -1.71 29.21
CA GLU A 470 -33.61 -1.31 30.39
C GLU A 470 -33.35 -2.19 31.63
N GLU A 471 -32.97 -1.56 32.75
CA GLU A 471 -32.94 -2.21 34.05
C GLU A 471 -34.37 -2.40 34.59
N ARG A 472 -34.71 -3.65 34.93
CA ARG A 472 -35.70 -3.96 35.98
C ARG A 472 -34.98 -4.53 37.20
N SER A 473 -35.11 -3.77 38.27
CA SER A 473 -34.93 -4.07 39.69
C SER A 473 -35.02 -5.55 40.10
N ASP A 474 -34.06 -6.04 40.91
CA ASP A 474 -34.26 -6.14 42.37
C ASP A 474 -33.01 -6.71 43.11
N GLY A 475 -32.60 -5.95 44.13
CA GLY A 475 -32.10 -6.36 45.45
C GLY A 475 -31.08 -7.50 45.60
N SER A 476 -29.86 -7.18 46.06
CA SER A 476 -29.50 -7.14 47.50
C SER A 476 -28.00 -7.39 47.74
N ASP A 477 -27.42 -6.44 48.50
CA ASP A 477 -26.25 -6.45 49.38
C ASP A 477 -25.09 -7.44 49.19
N GLY A 478 -23.89 -6.86 49.11
CA GLY A 478 -22.62 -7.50 49.46
C GLY A 478 -21.42 -6.72 48.95
N SER A 479 -20.84 -5.90 49.82
CA SER A 479 -19.56 -5.19 49.70
C SER A 479 -18.46 -5.92 48.88
N GLU A 480 -17.72 -5.18 48.06
CA GLU A 480 -16.30 -4.84 48.29
C GLU A 480 -15.75 -3.97 47.14
N GLU A 481 -15.05 -2.90 47.50
CA GLU A 481 -14.17 -2.16 46.60
C GLU A 481 -13.01 -3.07 46.18
N GLU A 482 -12.86 -3.37 44.89
CA GLU A 482 -11.58 -3.87 44.36
C GLU A 482 -10.99 -2.88 43.35
N SER A 483 -9.93 -2.25 43.84
CA SER A 483 -8.85 -1.56 43.15
C SER A 483 -8.35 -2.30 41.91
N ALA A 484 -7.89 -1.51 40.94
CA ALA A 484 -7.07 -1.95 39.81
C ALA A 484 -5.95 -2.93 40.25
N ALA A 485 -6.11 -4.20 39.90
CA ALA A 485 -5.08 -5.21 40.12
C ALA A 485 -4.05 -5.17 38.97
N GLN A 486 -2.86 -4.65 39.27
CA GLN A 486 -1.62 -5.12 38.67
C GLN A 486 -1.59 -6.65 38.83
N LYS A 487 -1.59 -7.40 37.72
CA LYS A 487 -1.47 -8.87 37.77
C LYS A 487 -0.08 -9.25 38.27
N SER A 488 0.00 -9.59 39.57
CA SER A 488 1.14 -10.28 40.16
C SER A 488 1.31 -11.69 39.58
N PRO A 489 2.54 -12.20 39.43
CA PRO A 489 2.79 -13.54 38.91
C PRO A 489 2.16 -14.61 39.81
N CYS A 490 1.52 -15.59 39.18
CA CYS A 490 0.91 -16.74 39.83
C CYS A 490 1.99 -17.69 40.40
N ASP A 491 2.04 -17.86 41.73
CA ASP A 491 3.00 -18.72 42.46
C ASP A 491 2.64 -20.22 42.47
N HIS A 492 1.82 -20.70 41.52
CA HIS A 492 1.34 -22.08 41.53
C HIS A 492 2.15 -23.02 40.63
N GLU A 493 2.13 -24.32 40.96
CA GLU A 493 2.86 -25.39 40.24
C GLU A 493 2.58 -25.39 38.73
N PHE A 494 3.67 -25.31 37.97
CA PHE A 494 3.72 -25.31 36.52
C PHE A 494 4.13 -26.68 36.00
N GLU A 495 3.34 -27.22 35.06
CA GLU A 495 3.63 -28.48 34.38
C GLU A 495 4.34 -28.20 33.06
N LEU A 496 5.26 -29.08 32.68
CA LEU A 496 5.89 -29.02 31.36
C LEU A 496 4.84 -29.31 30.28
N LEU A 497 4.58 -28.33 29.42
CA LEU A 497 3.66 -28.48 28.30
C LEU A 497 4.40 -28.95 27.04
N LYS A 498 5.52 -28.30 26.70
CA LYS A 498 6.31 -28.61 25.50
C LYS A 498 7.73 -28.10 25.64
N THR A 499 8.70 -28.87 25.16
CA THR A 499 10.10 -28.43 25.06
C THR A 499 10.46 -28.23 23.59
N HIS A 500 11.01 -27.05 23.26
CA HIS A 500 11.56 -26.71 21.95
C HIS A 500 13.08 -26.51 22.06
N LYS A 501 13.82 -26.53 20.93
CA LYS A 501 15.28 -26.35 20.93
C LYS A 501 15.75 -25.03 21.58
N LYS A 502 14.92 -23.98 21.57
CA LYS A 502 15.25 -22.63 22.07
C LYS A 502 14.53 -22.22 23.36
N TYR A 503 13.47 -22.92 23.76
CA TYR A 503 12.68 -22.56 24.95
C TYR A 503 11.80 -23.72 25.39
N THR A 504 11.35 -23.63 26.63
CA THR A 504 10.47 -24.58 27.29
C THR A 504 9.20 -23.86 27.73
N VAL A 505 8.04 -24.43 27.38
CA VAL A 505 6.74 -23.87 27.72
C VAL A 505 6.13 -24.67 28.86
N TYR A 506 5.71 -23.95 29.89
CA TYR A 506 5.01 -24.50 31.04
C TYR A 506 3.58 -23.97 31.11
N ARG A 507 2.67 -24.76 31.66
CA ARG A 507 1.28 -24.37 31.91
C ARG A 507 0.96 -24.54 33.38
N CYS A 508 0.32 -23.55 33.98
CA CYS A 508 -0.14 -23.63 35.36
C CYS A 508 -1.31 -24.62 35.47
N THR A 509 -1.18 -25.60 36.36
CA THR A 509 -2.19 -26.65 36.65
C THR A 509 -3.55 -26.09 37.08
N LYS A 510 -3.58 -24.87 37.66
CA LYS A 510 -4.76 -24.30 38.32
C LYS A 510 -5.46 -23.19 37.54
N CYS A 511 -4.71 -22.29 36.91
CA CYS A 511 -5.29 -21.15 36.18
C CYS A 511 -5.15 -21.25 34.66
N GLY A 512 -4.39 -22.23 34.15
CA GLY A 512 -4.18 -22.41 32.70
C GLY A 512 -3.24 -21.40 32.06
N GLU A 513 -2.71 -20.42 32.81
CA GLU A 513 -1.72 -19.48 32.30
C GLU A 513 -0.45 -20.20 31.82
N THR A 514 0.10 -19.74 30.70
CA THR A 514 1.31 -20.32 30.11
C THR A 514 2.51 -19.40 30.31
N LYS A 515 3.65 -19.99 30.67
CA LYS A 515 4.94 -19.31 30.85
C LYS A 515 5.96 -19.93 29.90
N LYS A 516 6.74 -19.09 29.21
CA LYS A 516 7.85 -19.52 28.35
C LYS A 516 9.18 -19.19 29.03
N GLU A 517 10.06 -20.18 29.13
CA GLU A 517 11.44 -20.00 29.60
C GLU A 517 12.39 -20.32 28.45
N PHE A 518 13.23 -19.36 28.08
CA PHE A 518 14.22 -19.54 27.00
C PHE A 518 15.46 -20.26 27.56
N ASN A 519 16.00 -21.21 26.77
CA ASN A 519 17.16 -22.03 27.16
C ASN A 519 18.47 -21.24 27.17
#